data_AF-A0A968ITN8-F1
#
_entry.id   AF-A0A968ITN8-F1
#
_cell.length_a   1.000
_cell.length_b   1.000
_cell.length_c   1.000
_cell.angle_alpha   90.00
_cell.angle_beta   90.00
_cell.angle_gamma   90.00
#
_symmetry.space_group_name_H-M   'P 1'
#
loop_
_entity.id
_entity.type
_entity.pdbx_description
1 polymer ?
#
loop_
_entity_poly.entity_id
_entity_poly.type
_entity_poly.pdbx_seq_one_letter_code
_entity_poly.pdbx_strand_id
1 'polypeptide(L)'
;MAALAGGGLALNGCAAPVRSRVAVIGAGLAGLNAAFQLQKQGLAPTVYEGRSRVGGRVYTRSQVWGNATYLDLGAVLINSDHEEVKTLCQELGVPLYERQGSPDLENTAFFFDNRRIPIAEMGAALAPIASQLAADAALLEQDFERHGSALDRLSATAYLDRHREKIEKPFVRSLLQAAMRSEYGSELADLSVLGLLYLLPTVEQGQVEVISQSDEAYAIVGGSGRLAEALAAQLTNPIQFQKTLKTLAPEGKAYRLTFADGTAETVDAAIVTLPPPALRQVEMGVPLPPTLQRYFQEIQLGRNEKQFGRFRQRVWREAGGFGDACWSDRGFCTGWDDSVRVGAPKARSRFSTAAAKWRP
;
A
#
# COMPACT_ATOMS: atom_id res chain seq x y z
N MET A 1 -76.05 -25.27 14.66
CA MET A 1 -75.01 -25.98 13.88
C MET A 1 -73.66 -25.64 14.49
N ALA A 2 -72.83 -26.67 14.65
CA ALA A 2 -71.60 -26.69 15.43
C ALA A 2 -70.53 -25.68 14.96
N ALA A 3 -69.86 -25.04 15.92
CA ALA A 3 -68.55 -24.42 15.72
C ALA A 3 -67.49 -25.44 16.16
N LEU A 4 -66.73 -25.96 15.19
CA LEU A 4 -65.60 -26.85 15.39
C LEU A 4 -64.37 -26.05 15.83
N ALA A 5 -63.70 -26.58 16.85
CA ALA A 5 -62.39 -26.16 17.31
C ALA A 5 -61.30 -26.46 16.27
N GLY A 6 -60.28 -25.60 16.22
CA GLY A 6 -59.02 -25.86 15.53
C GLY A 6 -57.87 -25.31 16.37
N GLY A 7 -57.25 -26.17 17.18
CA GLY A 7 -56.07 -25.84 17.97
C GLY A 7 -54.82 -25.70 17.08
N GLY A 8 -54.10 -24.59 17.23
CA GLY A 8 -52.76 -24.43 16.70
C GLY A 8 -51.73 -24.90 17.72
N LEU A 9 -51.07 -26.02 17.44
CA LEU A 9 -49.82 -26.39 18.12
C LEU A 9 -48.75 -25.35 17.79
N ALA A 10 -48.27 -24.62 18.80
CA ALA A 10 -47.01 -23.91 18.72
C ALA A 10 -45.88 -24.96 18.70
N LEU A 11 -45.32 -25.21 17.52
CA LEU A 11 -44.11 -26.01 17.38
C LEU A 11 -42.95 -25.25 18.02
N ASN A 12 -42.48 -25.76 19.17
CA ASN A 12 -41.16 -25.46 19.71
C ASN A 12 -40.10 -25.85 18.66
N GLY A 13 -39.41 -24.87 18.08
CA GLY A 13 -38.35 -25.18 17.14
C GLY A 13 -37.85 -24.05 16.24
N CYS A 14 -38.00 -22.78 16.59
CA CYS A 14 -37.12 -21.77 15.99
C CYS A 14 -35.78 -21.84 16.72
N ALA A 15 -34.93 -22.80 16.35
CA ALA A 15 -33.50 -22.60 16.52
C ALA A 15 -33.20 -21.27 15.81
N ALA A 16 -32.78 -20.25 16.58
CA ALA A 16 -32.24 -19.04 15.99
C ALA A 16 -31.21 -19.48 14.92
N PRO A 17 -31.20 -18.87 13.72
CA PRO A 17 -30.23 -19.23 12.70
C PRO A 17 -28.85 -19.20 13.35
N VAL A 18 -28.13 -20.33 13.31
CA VAL A 18 -26.78 -20.42 13.85
C VAL A 18 -25.97 -19.36 13.11
N ARG A 19 -25.68 -18.26 13.79
CA ARG A 19 -24.95 -17.14 13.22
C ARG A 19 -23.53 -17.65 12.99
N SER A 20 -23.16 -17.87 11.73
CA SER A 20 -21.83 -18.38 11.39
C SER A 20 -20.76 -17.51 12.05
N ARG A 21 -19.89 -18.14 12.84
CA ARG A 21 -18.78 -17.47 13.52
C ARG A 21 -17.67 -17.26 12.50
N VAL A 22 -17.50 -16.02 12.06
CA VAL A 22 -16.45 -15.64 11.11
C VAL A 22 -15.35 -14.89 11.85
N ALA A 23 -14.11 -15.35 11.72
CA ALA A 23 -12.94 -14.60 12.15
C ALA A 23 -12.31 -13.85 10.98
N VAL A 24 -11.79 -12.65 11.25
CA VAL A 24 -10.87 -11.94 10.36
C VAL A 24 -9.56 -11.72 11.09
N ILE A 25 -8.45 -12.18 10.50
CA ILE A 25 -7.12 -12.09 11.09
C ILE A 25 -6.37 -10.93 10.46
N GLY A 26 -6.08 -9.91 11.29
CA GLY A 26 -5.43 -8.66 10.93
C GLY A 26 -6.42 -7.49 10.82
N ALA A 27 -6.19 -6.42 11.58
CA ALA A 27 -6.93 -5.16 11.50
C ALA A 27 -6.21 -4.11 10.64
N GLY A 28 -5.60 -4.55 9.53
CA GLY A 28 -5.22 -3.66 8.43
C GLY A 28 -6.44 -3.29 7.56
N LEU A 29 -6.27 -2.41 6.58
CA LEU A 29 -7.37 -1.99 5.69
C LEU A 29 -8.10 -3.17 5.05
N ALA A 30 -7.38 -4.20 4.60
CA ALA A 30 -7.98 -5.40 3.99
C ALA A 30 -8.92 -6.14 4.95
N GLY A 31 -8.46 -6.45 6.17
CA GLY A 31 -9.27 -7.15 7.16
C GLY A 31 -10.42 -6.31 7.70
N LEU A 32 -10.19 -5.02 7.95
CA LEU A 32 -11.24 -4.10 8.39
C LEU A 32 -12.33 -3.94 7.32
N ASN A 33 -11.95 -3.77 6.05
CA ASN A 33 -12.93 -3.70 4.95
C ASN A 33 -13.65 -5.04 4.77
N ALA A 34 -12.95 -6.18 4.84
CA ALA A 34 -13.60 -7.49 4.78
C ALA A 34 -14.65 -7.66 5.89
N ALA A 35 -14.32 -7.27 7.13
CA ALA A 35 -15.26 -7.30 8.25
C ALA A 35 -16.45 -6.38 8.02
N PHE A 36 -16.20 -5.15 7.54
CA PHE A 36 -17.24 -4.17 7.22
C PHE A 36 -18.19 -4.68 6.11
N GLN A 37 -17.66 -5.25 5.03
CA GLN A 37 -18.49 -5.80 3.94
C GLN A 37 -19.32 -7.00 4.39
N LEU A 38 -18.74 -7.94 5.16
CA LEU A 38 -19.49 -9.05 5.75
C LEU A 38 -20.63 -8.55 6.66
N GLN A 39 -20.38 -7.49 7.42
CA GLN A 39 -21.40 -6.87 8.26
C GLN A 39 -22.55 -6.27 7.47
N LYS A 40 -22.27 -5.61 6.34
CA LYS A 40 -23.31 -5.12 5.41
C LYS A 40 -24.18 -6.26 4.85
N GLN A 41 -23.67 -7.48 4.84
CA GLN A 41 -24.40 -8.70 4.46
C GLN A 41 -25.08 -9.42 5.66
N GLY A 42 -25.15 -8.78 6.83
CA GLY A 42 -25.85 -9.31 8.01
C GLY A 42 -25.04 -10.28 8.89
N LEU A 43 -23.77 -10.53 8.54
CA LEU A 43 -22.86 -11.31 9.38
C LEU A 43 -22.24 -10.43 10.47
N ALA A 44 -21.67 -11.05 11.50
CA ALA A 44 -21.01 -10.32 12.59
C ALA A 44 -19.62 -10.92 12.83
N PRO A 45 -18.64 -10.62 11.95
CA PRO A 45 -17.29 -11.16 12.10
C PRO A 45 -16.59 -10.60 13.34
N THR A 46 -15.66 -11.36 13.91
CA THR A 46 -14.74 -10.89 14.96
C THR A 46 -13.36 -10.66 14.34
N VAL A 47 -12.81 -9.47 14.53
CA VAL A 47 -11.47 -9.12 14.03
C VAL A 47 -10.44 -9.33 15.13
N TYR A 48 -9.38 -10.09 14.83
CA TYR A 48 -8.26 -10.34 15.71
C TYR A 48 -7.01 -9.63 15.19
N GLU A 49 -6.39 -8.81 16.03
CA GLU A 49 -5.21 -8.00 15.67
C GLU A 49 -4.06 -8.27 16.65
N GLY A 50 -2.87 -8.52 16.10
CA GLY A 50 -1.69 -8.83 16.92
C GLY A 50 -1.12 -7.62 17.67
N ARG A 51 -1.34 -6.40 17.16
CA ARG A 51 -0.89 -5.14 17.79
C ARG A 51 -1.98 -4.54 18.68
N SER A 52 -1.66 -3.40 19.29
CA SER A 52 -2.60 -2.58 20.07
C SER A 52 -3.23 -1.45 19.25
N ARG A 53 -3.20 -1.54 17.91
CA ARG A 53 -3.74 -0.52 17.00
C ARG A 53 -4.23 -1.15 15.70
N VAL A 54 -5.17 -0.46 15.06
CA VAL A 54 -5.59 -0.75 13.68
C VAL A 54 -4.65 -0.12 12.65
N GLY A 55 -4.91 -0.42 11.36
CA GLY A 55 -4.30 0.23 10.20
C GLY A 55 -3.17 -0.58 9.54
N GLY A 56 -2.52 -1.48 10.26
CA GLY A 56 -1.43 -2.30 9.70
C GLY A 56 -0.29 -1.43 9.14
N ARG A 57 -0.09 -1.48 7.82
CA ARG A 57 0.89 -0.65 7.07
C ARG A 57 0.45 0.80 6.85
N VAL A 58 -0.81 1.12 7.16
CA VAL A 58 -1.31 2.48 7.26
C VAL A 58 -1.13 2.93 8.71
N TYR A 59 -0.41 4.03 8.90
CA TYR A 59 -0.12 4.53 10.25
C TYR A 59 0.12 6.03 10.23
N THR A 60 -0.79 6.75 10.88
CA THR A 60 -0.66 8.19 11.14
C THR A 60 -0.20 8.39 12.57
N ARG A 61 0.83 9.20 12.75
CA ARG A 61 1.21 9.75 14.04
C ARG A 61 0.68 11.17 14.13
N SER A 62 -0.24 11.41 15.05
CA SER A 62 -0.79 12.73 15.33
C SER A 62 0.01 13.47 16.38
N GLN A 63 -0.24 14.77 16.48
CA GLN A 63 0.38 15.69 17.42
C GLN A 63 1.91 15.74 17.37
N VAL A 64 2.46 15.60 16.16
CA VAL A 64 3.91 15.64 15.98
C VAL A 64 4.42 17.04 16.31
N TRP A 65 5.56 17.11 16.99
CA TRP A 65 6.16 18.37 17.43
C TRP A 65 5.26 19.28 18.32
N GLY A 66 4.32 18.69 19.06
CA GLY A 66 3.54 19.39 20.10
C GLY A 66 2.45 20.33 19.57
N ASN A 67 2.03 20.18 18.32
CA ASN A 67 0.92 20.93 17.72
C ASN A 67 -0.02 19.99 16.96
N ALA A 68 -1.08 20.48 16.31
CA ALA A 68 -2.05 19.65 15.59
C ALA A 68 -1.52 18.98 14.29
N THR A 69 -0.20 18.96 14.04
CA THR A 69 0.36 18.30 12.85
C THR A 69 0.34 16.78 12.98
N TYR A 70 0.29 16.11 11.83
CA TYR A 70 0.34 14.66 11.74
C TYR A 70 1.33 14.24 10.64
N LEU A 71 1.91 13.05 10.80
CA LEU A 71 2.77 12.42 9.81
C LEU A 71 2.24 11.03 9.50
N ASP A 72 2.06 10.73 8.23
CA ASP A 72 1.80 9.36 7.78
C ASP A 72 3.12 8.60 7.65
N LEU A 73 3.44 7.82 8.67
CA LEU A 73 4.63 6.98 8.72
C LEU A 73 4.49 5.73 7.84
N GLY A 74 3.26 5.40 7.43
CA GLY A 74 2.92 4.37 6.47
C GLY A 74 2.54 4.92 5.09
N ALA A 75 1.56 4.28 4.46
CA ALA A 75 0.96 4.73 3.20
C ALA A 75 0.34 6.14 3.35
N VAL A 76 0.31 6.92 2.27
CA VAL A 76 -0.22 8.31 2.27
C VAL A 76 -1.14 8.58 1.09
N LEU A 77 -0.80 8.05 -0.07
CA LEU A 77 -1.23 8.56 -1.37
C LEU A 77 -2.33 7.69 -1.97
N ILE A 78 -3.24 8.33 -2.67
CA ILE A 78 -4.39 7.74 -3.36
C ILE A 78 -4.38 8.30 -4.78
N ASN A 79 -4.41 7.42 -5.78
CA ASN A 79 -4.43 7.83 -7.18
C ASN A 79 -5.84 8.19 -7.65
N SER A 80 -5.94 8.91 -8.76
CA SER A 80 -7.24 9.27 -9.35
C SER A 80 -8.05 8.06 -9.78
N ASP A 81 -7.42 6.93 -10.12
CA ASP A 81 -8.08 5.69 -10.55
C ASP A 81 -8.46 4.74 -9.40
N HIS A 82 -8.10 5.05 -8.16
CA HIS A 82 -8.42 4.23 -6.98
C HIS A 82 -9.89 4.42 -6.54
N GLU A 83 -10.86 4.05 -7.38
CA GLU A 83 -12.28 4.29 -7.15
C GLU A 83 -12.82 3.62 -5.88
N GLU A 84 -12.37 2.41 -5.53
CA GLU A 84 -12.86 1.70 -4.36
C GLU A 84 -12.49 2.42 -3.06
N VAL A 85 -11.25 2.92 -2.94
CA VAL A 85 -10.82 3.61 -1.71
C VAL A 85 -11.46 5.00 -1.61
N LYS A 86 -11.64 5.71 -2.74
CA LYS A 86 -12.35 6.99 -2.77
C LYS A 86 -13.82 6.82 -2.37
N THR A 87 -14.50 5.82 -2.93
CA THR A 87 -15.89 5.48 -2.58
C THR A 87 -16.00 5.11 -1.11
N LEU A 88 -15.07 4.30 -0.58
CA LEU A 88 -15.05 3.94 0.82
C LEU A 88 -14.81 5.13 1.74
N CYS A 89 -13.91 6.05 1.36
CA CYS A 89 -13.69 7.30 2.10
C CYS A 89 -14.98 8.15 2.14
N GLN A 90 -15.68 8.26 1.01
CA GLN A 90 -16.96 8.97 0.93
C GLN A 90 -18.04 8.32 1.82
N GLU A 91 -18.21 6.99 1.74
CA GLU A 91 -19.19 6.25 2.56
C GLU A 91 -18.95 6.44 4.06
N LEU A 92 -17.67 6.51 4.46
CA LEU A 92 -17.27 6.65 5.86
C LEU A 92 -17.11 8.11 6.33
N GLY A 93 -17.36 9.09 5.46
CA GLY A 93 -17.18 10.51 5.79
C GLY A 93 -15.72 10.88 6.10
N VAL A 94 -14.75 10.23 5.45
CA VAL A 94 -13.31 10.49 5.57
C VAL A 94 -12.90 11.42 4.41
N PRO A 95 -12.68 12.73 4.67
CA PRO A 95 -12.41 13.68 3.60
C PRO A 95 -11.03 13.48 2.96
N LEU A 96 -11.01 13.53 1.63
CA LEU A 96 -9.81 13.60 0.82
C LEU A 96 -9.50 15.06 0.47
N TYR A 97 -8.23 15.34 0.18
CA TYR A 97 -7.82 16.57 -0.47
C TYR A 97 -6.91 16.23 -1.65
N GLU A 98 -6.98 17.05 -2.69
CA GLU A 98 -6.12 16.95 -3.86
C GLU A 98 -4.76 17.58 -3.53
N ARG A 99 -3.69 16.86 -3.85
CA ARG A 99 -2.32 17.35 -3.72
C ARG A 99 -2.03 18.29 -4.88
N GLN A 100 -1.49 19.45 -4.57
CA GLN A 100 -1.05 20.41 -5.58
C GLN A 100 0.40 20.82 -5.31
N GLY A 101 1.24 20.58 -6.30
CA GLY A 101 2.60 21.11 -6.33
C GLY A 101 2.63 22.64 -6.43
N SER A 102 3.83 23.21 -6.43
CA SER A 102 3.99 24.64 -6.72
C SER A 102 3.73 24.91 -8.21
N PRO A 103 2.76 25.78 -8.58
CA PRO A 103 2.46 26.07 -9.99
C PRO A 103 3.61 26.82 -10.69
N ASP A 104 4.49 27.47 -9.92
CA ASP A 104 5.61 28.27 -10.41
C ASP A 104 6.88 27.44 -10.68
N LEU A 105 6.86 26.11 -10.44
CA LEU A 105 8.03 25.24 -10.54
C LEU A 105 7.72 23.97 -11.33
N GLU A 106 8.76 23.39 -11.91
CA GLU A 106 8.70 22.00 -12.37
C GLU A 106 8.27 21.09 -11.22
N ASN A 107 7.24 20.26 -11.43
CA ASN A 107 6.65 19.45 -10.38
C ASN A 107 7.67 18.45 -9.81
N THR A 108 8.48 17.86 -10.68
CA THR A 108 9.54 16.89 -10.35
C THR A 108 10.90 17.41 -10.79
N ALA A 109 11.87 17.45 -9.87
CA ALA A 109 13.27 17.74 -10.19
C ALA A 109 14.17 16.50 -10.10
N PHE A 110 15.27 16.50 -10.86
CA PHE A 110 16.23 15.41 -10.90
C PHE A 110 17.62 15.89 -10.47
N PHE A 111 18.16 15.31 -9.40
CA PHE A 111 19.46 15.67 -8.83
C PHE A 111 20.40 14.48 -8.84
N PHE A 112 21.17 14.36 -9.92
CA PHE A 112 22.14 13.27 -10.14
C PHE A 112 23.50 13.84 -10.52
N ASP A 113 24.56 13.07 -10.30
CA ASP A 113 25.94 13.47 -10.65
C ASP A 113 26.34 14.83 -10.05
N ASN A 114 25.90 15.11 -8.81
CA ASN A 114 26.12 16.39 -8.13
C ASN A 114 25.63 17.65 -8.86
N ARG A 115 24.67 17.52 -9.78
CA ARG A 115 23.99 18.66 -10.42
C ARG A 115 22.48 18.43 -10.54
N ARG A 116 21.76 19.44 -11.02
CA ARG A 116 20.39 19.29 -11.50
C ARG A 116 20.44 18.82 -12.96
N ILE A 117 19.70 17.75 -13.28
CA ILE A 117 19.49 17.30 -14.65
C ILE A 117 18.24 18.00 -15.18
N PRO A 118 18.31 18.80 -16.25
CA PRO A 118 17.13 19.37 -16.89
C PRO A 118 16.18 18.27 -17.38
N ILE A 119 14.87 18.48 -17.28
CA ILE A 119 13.88 17.45 -17.67
C ILE A 119 14.02 17.01 -19.14
N ALA A 120 14.39 17.93 -20.03
CA ALA A 120 14.66 17.61 -21.44
C ALA A 120 15.88 16.67 -21.60
N GLU A 121 16.95 16.89 -20.83
CA GLU A 121 18.12 15.99 -20.83
C GLU A 121 17.76 14.63 -20.23
N MET A 122 17.00 14.63 -19.13
CA MET A 122 16.52 13.41 -18.49
C MET A 122 15.67 12.58 -19.45
N GLY A 123 14.67 13.20 -20.09
CA GLY A 123 13.78 12.53 -21.04
C GLY A 123 14.55 11.96 -22.23
N ALA A 124 15.45 12.73 -22.83
CA ALA A 124 16.28 12.25 -23.94
C ALA A 124 17.16 11.05 -23.55
N ALA A 125 17.71 11.05 -22.34
CA ALA A 125 18.57 9.95 -21.84
C ALA A 125 17.77 8.70 -21.43
N LEU A 126 16.56 8.87 -20.89
CA LEU A 126 15.71 7.78 -20.41
C LEU A 126 14.89 7.11 -21.52
N ALA A 127 14.51 7.87 -22.56
CA ALA A 127 13.63 7.40 -23.62
C ALA A 127 14.03 6.05 -24.26
N PRO A 128 15.32 5.78 -24.60
CA PRO A 128 15.66 4.53 -25.28
C PRO A 128 15.39 3.28 -24.45
N ILE A 129 15.70 3.31 -23.15
CA ILE A 129 15.42 2.18 -22.25
C ILE A 129 13.94 2.11 -21.87
N ALA A 130 13.27 3.25 -21.71
CA ALA A 130 11.83 3.32 -21.48
C ALA A 130 11.03 2.67 -22.62
N SER A 131 11.38 2.97 -23.89
CA SER A 131 10.75 2.35 -25.05
C SER A 131 10.98 0.83 -25.12
N GLN A 132 12.16 0.34 -24.70
CA GLN A 132 12.42 -1.10 -24.63
C GLN A 132 11.57 -1.78 -23.55
N LEU A 133 11.47 -1.18 -22.35
CA LEU A 133 10.62 -1.67 -21.27
C LEU A 133 9.15 -1.72 -21.71
N ALA A 134 8.66 -0.68 -22.38
CA ALA A 134 7.29 -0.65 -22.90
C ALA A 134 7.04 -1.74 -23.95
N ALA A 135 8.00 -1.98 -24.85
CA ALA A 135 7.89 -3.06 -25.84
C ALA A 135 7.83 -4.45 -25.19
N ASP A 136 8.65 -4.71 -24.16
CA ASP A 136 8.63 -5.99 -23.46
C ASP A 136 7.38 -6.16 -22.58
N ALA A 137 6.85 -5.07 -22.00
CA ALA A 137 5.58 -5.11 -21.29
C ALA A 137 4.41 -5.42 -22.23
N ALA A 138 4.38 -4.85 -23.44
CA ALA A 138 3.36 -5.18 -24.44
C ALA A 138 3.38 -6.67 -24.85
N LEU A 139 4.55 -7.32 -24.86
CA LEU A 139 4.64 -8.76 -25.08
C LEU A 139 4.00 -9.57 -23.93
N LEU A 140 4.15 -9.11 -22.69
CA LEU A 140 3.51 -9.75 -21.53
C LEU A 140 1.99 -9.59 -21.56
N GLU A 141 1.49 -8.43 -21.96
CA GLU A 141 0.04 -8.19 -22.13
C GLU A 141 -0.54 -9.07 -23.23
N GLN A 142 0.22 -9.29 -24.31
CA GLN A 142 -0.21 -10.15 -25.41
C GLN A 142 -0.27 -11.63 -25.01
N ASP A 143 0.78 -12.14 -24.37
CA ASP A 143 0.89 -13.55 -23.98
C ASP A 143 1.86 -13.74 -22.80
N PHE A 144 1.32 -13.59 -21.59
CA PHE A 144 2.09 -13.74 -20.36
C PHE A 144 2.69 -15.14 -20.20
N GLU A 145 1.97 -16.20 -20.59
CA GLU A 145 2.44 -17.58 -20.43
C GLU A 145 3.68 -17.85 -21.30
N ARG A 146 3.70 -17.28 -22.51
CA ARG A 146 4.83 -17.41 -23.44
C ARG A 146 6.04 -16.58 -23.02
N HIS A 147 5.83 -15.34 -22.59
CA HIS A 147 6.90 -14.36 -22.39
C HIS A 147 7.34 -14.21 -20.93
N GLY A 148 6.43 -14.44 -19.98
CA GLY A 148 6.62 -14.20 -18.55
C GLY A 148 7.78 -14.98 -17.95
N SER A 149 7.85 -16.31 -18.16
CA SER A 149 8.88 -17.14 -17.52
C SER A 149 10.31 -16.77 -17.96
N ALA A 150 10.50 -16.33 -19.20
CA ALA A 150 11.82 -15.94 -19.69
C ALA A 150 12.28 -14.60 -19.08
N LEU A 151 11.36 -13.64 -18.98
CA LEU A 151 11.62 -12.34 -18.36
C LEU A 151 11.79 -12.46 -16.85
N ASP A 152 10.93 -13.22 -16.17
CA ASP A 152 10.96 -13.37 -14.71
C ASP A 152 12.24 -14.02 -14.17
N ARG A 153 12.96 -14.78 -15.01
CA ARG A 153 14.28 -15.34 -14.68
C ARG A 153 15.40 -14.31 -14.70
N LEU A 154 15.17 -13.11 -15.25
CA LEU A 154 16.14 -12.03 -15.26
C LEU A 154 15.91 -11.12 -14.05
N SER A 155 17.00 -10.83 -13.34
CA SER A 155 16.98 -9.67 -12.44
C SER A 155 16.92 -8.39 -13.25
N ALA A 156 16.41 -7.32 -12.64
CA ALA A 156 16.41 -5.99 -13.21
C ALA A 156 17.84 -5.53 -13.55
N THR A 157 18.84 -5.89 -12.74
CA THR A 157 20.27 -5.69 -13.07
C THR A 157 20.67 -6.38 -14.37
N ALA A 158 20.41 -7.69 -14.49
CA ALA A 158 20.79 -8.46 -15.67
C ALA A 158 20.11 -7.95 -16.94
N TYR A 159 18.85 -7.52 -16.82
CA TYR A 159 18.12 -6.91 -17.92
C TYR A 159 18.72 -5.57 -18.35
N LEU A 160 19.02 -4.67 -17.41
CA LEU A 160 19.63 -3.37 -17.74
C LEU A 160 21.05 -3.55 -18.31
N ASP A 161 21.79 -4.56 -17.87
CA ASP A 161 23.11 -4.89 -18.43
C ASP A 161 23.02 -5.40 -19.87
N ARG A 162 21.98 -6.18 -20.18
CA ARG A 162 21.69 -6.67 -21.54
C ARG A 162 21.33 -5.53 -22.49
N HIS A 163 20.75 -4.45 -21.98
CA HIS A 163 20.33 -3.27 -22.75
C HIS A 163 21.21 -2.04 -22.47
N ARG A 164 22.46 -2.24 -22.05
CA ARG A 164 23.39 -1.16 -21.69
C ARG A 164 23.62 -0.14 -22.82
N GLU A 165 23.49 -0.57 -24.07
CA GLU A 165 23.57 0.29 -25.26
C GLU A 165 22.46 1.35 -25.31
N LYS A 166 21.36 1.13 -24.58
CA LYS A 166 20.22 2.06 -24.44
C LYS A 166 20.35 2.96 -23.21
N ILE A 167 21.45 2.85 -22.45
CA ILE A 167 21.71 3.58 -21.21
C ILE A 167 23.04 4.32 -21.36
N GLU A 168 23.03 5.39 -22.15
CA GLU A 168 24.25 6.17 -22.44
C GLU A 168 24.74 6.98 -21.23
N LYS A 169 23.80 7.45 -20.38
CA LYS A 169 24.10 8.30 -19.24
C LYS A 169 24.03 7.48 -17.94
N PRO A 170 25.10 7.46 -17.12
CA PRO A 170 25.12 6.69 -15.86
C PRO A 170 23.97 7.02 -14.91
N PHE A 171 23.54 8.30 -14.86
CA PHE A 171 22.43 8.71 -14.00
C PHE A 171 21.10 8.02 -14.33
N VAL A 172 20.89 7.51 -15.55
CA VAL A 172 19.66 6.79 -15.92
C VAL A 172 19.57 5.49 -15.14
N ARG A 173 20.68 4.76 -14.99
CA ARG A 173 20.71 3.56 -14.15
C ARG A 173 20.50 3.90 -12.69
N SER A 174 21.12 4.98 -12.20
CA SER A 174 20.92 5.48 -10.83
C SER A 174 19.46 5.86 -10.56
N LEU A 175 18.79 6.49 -11.52
CA LEU A 175 17.37 6.82 -11.44
C LEU A 175 16.50 5.57 -11.35
N LEU A 176 16.71 4.58 -12.25
CA LEU A 176 15.96 3.32 -12.22
C LEU A 176 16.17 2.56 -10.91
N GLN A 177 17.40 2.57 -10.37
CA GLN A 177 17.69 2.00 -9.06
C GLN A 177 16.95 2.75 -7.94
N ALA A 178 16.97 4.09 -7.97
CA ALA A 178 16.24 4.91 -7.00
C ALA A 178 14.73 4.62 -7.07
N ALA A 179 14.16 4.48 -8.26
CA ALA A 179 12.75 4.12 -8.47
C ALA A 179 12.40 2.76 -7.85
N MET A 180 13.20 1.72 -8.12
CA MET A 180 12.95 0.38 -7.57
C MET A 180 13.12 0.32 -6.05
N ARG A 181 14.08 1.07 -5.50
CA ARG A 181 14.19 1.23 -4.05
C ARG A 181 12.95 1.92 -3.49
N SER A 182 12.52 3.03 -4.08
CA SER A 182 11.35 3.76 -3.60
C SER A 182 10.07 2.93 -3.62
N GLU A 183 9.80 2.19 -4.69
CA GLU A 183 8.53 1.49 -4.86
C GLU A 183 8.52 0.07 -4.28
N TYR A 184 9.59 -0.69 -4.51
CA TYR A 184 9.66 -2.08 -4.06
C TYR A 184 10.52 -2.27 -2.81
N GLY A 185 11.30 -1.27 -2.40
CA GLY A 185 12.26 -1.43 -1.30
C GLY A 185 13.32 -2.50 -1.58
N SER A 186 13.68 -2.66 -2.86
CA SER A 186 14.56 -3.72 -3.34
C SER A 186 15.70 -3.17 -4.19
N GLU A 187 16.81 -3.90 -4.23
CA GLU A 187 17.90 -3.64 -5.15
C GLU A 187 17.60 -4.27 -6.52
N LEU A 188 18.12 -3.68 -7.59
CA LEU A 188 17.91 -4.19 -8.96
C LEU A 188 18.40 -5.64 -9.14
N ALA A 189 19.39 -6.08 -8.36
CA ALA A 189 19.91 -7.45 -8.44
C ALA A 189 18.95 -8.48 -7.82
N ASP A 190 18.13 -8.08 -6.86
CA ASP A 190 17.22 -8.95 -6.11
C ASP A 190 15.77 -8.89 -6.63
N LEU A 191 15.51 -7.99 -7.59
CA LEU A 191 14.19 -7.79 -8.18
C LEU A 191 14.12 -8.44 -9.57
N SER A 192 13.07 -9.22 -9.84
CA SER A 192 12.73 -9.65 -11.20
C SER A 192 12.50 -8.44 -12.11
N VAL A 193 12.87 -8.52 -13.38
CA VAL A 193 12.61 -7.44 -14.35
C VAL A 193 11.13 -7.11 -14.47
N LEU A 194 10.23 -8.04 -14.13
CA LEU A 194 8.79 -7.77 -14.12
C LEU A 194 8.43 -6.56 -13.24
N GLY A 195 9.20 -6.27 -12.19
CA GLY A 195 9.01 -5.05 -11.39
C GLY A 195 9.27 -3.75 -12.17
N LEU A 196 10.29 -3.72 -13.05
CA LEU A 196 10.54 -2.57 -13.94
C LEU A 196 9.43 -2.45 -15.00
N LEU A 197 8.97 -3.59 -15.54
CA LEU A 197 7.92 -3.64 -16.56
C LEU A 197 6.52 -3.31 -16.03
N TYR A 198 6.31 -3.35 -14.72
CA TYR A 198 5.06 -2.92 -14.10
C TYR A 198 5.05 -1.42 -13.79
N LEU A 199 6.20 -0.86 -13.41
CA LEU A 199 6.34 0.55 -13.05
C LEU A 199 6.42 1.48 -14.27
N LEU A 200 6.95 0.97 -15.39
CA LEU A 200 7.05 1.59 -16.72
C LEU A 200 7.38 3.09 -16.68
N PRO A 201 8.65 3.49 -16.60
CA PRO A 201 8.98 4.90 -16.83
C PRO A 201 8.57 5.32 -18.25
N THR A 202 7.90 6.45 -18.39
CA THR A 202 7.46 6.99 -19.68
C THR A 202 8.10 8.34 -19.97
N VAL A 203 8.27 8.62 -21.27
CA VAL A 203 8.74 9.91 -21.77
C VAL A 203 7.80 10.33 -22.90
N GLU A 204 6.87 11.24 -22.61
CA GLU A 204 5.85 11.67 -23.55
C GLU A 204 5.76 13.19 -23.60
N GLN A 205 5.77 13.77 -24.80
CA GLN A 205 5.58 15.21 -25.03
C GLN A 205 6.49 16.12 -24.15
N GLY A 206 7.70 15.66 -23.84
CA GLY A 206 8.67 16.39 -23.01
C GLY A 206 8.45 16.25 -21.50
N GLN A 207 7.50 15.43 -21.06
CA GLN A 207 7.32 15.01 -19.67
C GLN A 207 8.08 13.70 -19.41
N VAL A 208 8.49 13.52 -18.15
CA VAL A 208 9.13 12.30 -17.66
C VAL A 208 8.36 11.81 -16.45
N GLU A 209 7.76 10.63 -16.56
CA GLU A 209 7.16 9.95 -15.42
C GLU A 209 8.05 8.77 -15.06
N VAL A 210 8.65 8.84 -13.88
CA VAL A 210 9.51 7.75 -13.40
C VAL A 210 8.69 6.53 -13.01
N ILE A 211 7.45 6.75 -12.53
CA ILE A 211 6.47 5.76 -12.10
C ILE A 211 5.16 6.14 -12.79
N SER A 212 4.89 5.62 -13.99
CA SER A 212 3.79 6.13 -14.85
C SER A 212 2.38 5.76 -14.39
N GLN A 213 2.24 4.71 -13.57
CA GLN A 213 0.93 4.25 -13.09
C GLN A 213 0.50 4.93 -11.76
N SER A 214 1.10 6.07 -11.40
CA SER A 214 0.85 6.71 -10.12
C SER A 214 0.89 8.23 -10.21
N ASP A 215 -0.29 8.84 -10.28
CA ASP A 215 -0.45 10.30 -10.21
C ASP A 215 -0.39 10.85 -8.78
N GLU A 216 -0.53 9.97 -7.78
CA GLU A 216 -0.52 10.29 -6.35
C GLU A 216 -1.44 11.47 -5.97
N ALA A 217 -2.55 11.62 -6.69
CA ALA A 217 -3.34 12.85 -6.75
C ALA A 217 -3.98 13.26 -5.41
N TYR A 218 -4.30 12.31 -4.53
CA TYR A 218 -5.06 12.56 -3.31
C TYR A 218 -4.37 12.04 -2.06
N ALA A 219 -4.75 12.62 -0.94
CA ALA A 219 -4.45 12.10 0.39
C ALA A 219 -5.59 12.40 1.37
N ILE A 220 -5.58 11.72 2.52
CA ILE A 220 -6.63 11.85 3.54
C ILE A 220 -6.32 13.04 4.45
N VAL A 221 -7.32 13.91 4.63
CA VAL A 221 -7.24 15.03 5.59
C VAL A 221 -7.14 14.47 7.01
N GLY A 222 -6.09 14.87 7.74
CA GLY A 222 -5.83 14.36 9.09
C GLY A 222 -5.07 13.03 9.13
N GLY A 223 -4.70 12.48 7.97
CA GLY A 223 -3.82 11.31 7.84
C GLY A 223 -4.53 10.02 7.46
N SER A 224 -3.81 9.17 6.75
CA SER A 224 -4.28 7.91 6.16
C SER A 224 -4.88 6.92 7.17
N GLY A 225 -4.40 6.93 8.42
CA GLY A 225 -4.85 6.09 9.51
C GLY A 225 -6.33 6.28 9.84
N ARG A 226 -6.88 7.46 9.55
CA ARG A 226 -8.31 7.77 9.78
C ARG A 226 -9.25 6.85 9.02
N LEU A 227 -8.85 6.34 7.85
CA LEU A 227 -9.68 5.37 7.12
C LEU A 227 -9.82 4.06 7.89
N ALA A 228 -8.72 3.56 8.46
CA ALA A 228 -8.74 2.36 9.29
C ALA A 228 -9.53 2.57 10.58
N GLU A 229 -9.39 3.73 11.22
CA GLU A 229 -10.16 4.11 12.40
C GLU A 229 -11.65 4.20 12.10
N ALA A 230 -12.02 4.83 10.97
CA ALA A 230 -13.41 4.95 10.54
C ALA A 230 -14.04 3.59 10.25
N LEU A 231 -13.33 2.69 9.54
CA LEU A 231 -13.78 1.31 9.33
C LEU A 231 -13.98 0.58 10.66
N ALA A 232 -13.00 0.67 11.56
CA ALA A 232 -13.07 0.01 12.87
C ALA A 232 -14.27 0.49 13.69
N ALA A 233 -14.60 1.78 13.63
CA ALA A 233 -15.74 2.36 14.33
C ALA A 233 -17.11 1.88 13.79
N GLN A 234 -17.18 1.38 12.56
CA GLN A 234 -18.41 0.80 12.01
C GLN A 234 -18.67 -0.64 12.47
N LEU A 235 -17.66 -1.33 13.01
CA LEU A 235 -17.80 -2.74 13.38
C LEU A 235 -18.63 -2.88 14.66
N THR A 236 -19.63 -3.76 14.61
CA THR A 236 -20.52 -4.05 15.74
C THR A 236 -19.81 -4.84 16.83
N ASN A 237 -18.95 -5.78 16.41
CA ASN A 237 -18.12 -6.54 17.34
C ASN A 237 -16.82 -5.78 17.62
N PRO A 238 -16.38 -5.70 18.89
CA PRO A 238 -15.12 -5.07 19.23
C PRO A 238 -13.95 -5.86 18.65
N ILE A 239 -12.96 -5.14 18.13
CA ILE A 239 -11.69 -5.72 17.68
C ILE A 239 -10.94 -6.29 18.88
N GLN A 240 -10.47 -7.52 18.76
CA GLN A 240 -9.67 -8.21 19.76
C GLN A 240 -8.19 -7.93 19.51
N PHE A 241 -7.63 -6.94 20.20
CA PHE A 241 -6.22 -6.55 20.11
C PHE A 241 -5.30 -7.51 20.88
N GLN A 242 -4.00 -7.44 20.59
CA GLN A 242 -2.95 -8.30 21.18
C GLN A 242 -3.19 -9.80 20.95
N LYS A 243 -4.01 -10.15 19.95
CA LYS A 243 -4.33 -11.52 19.53
C LYS A 243 -3.48 -11.90 18.32
N THR A 244 -2.19 -12.17 18.57
CA THR A 244 -1.30 -12.66 17.52
C THR A 244 -1.61 -14.13 17.23
N LEU A 245 -2.14 -14.43 16.04
CA LEU A 245 -2.42 -15.81 15.61
C LEU A 245 -1.12 -16.63 15.57
N LYS A 246 -1.17 -17.85 16.11
CA LYS A 246 -0.06 -18.82 16.11
C LYS A 246 -0.39 -20.08 15.35
N THR A 247 -1.62 -20.58 15.46
CA THR A 247 -2.04 -21.80 14.77
C THR A 247 -3.44 -21.61 14.21
N LEU A 248 -3.66 -22.07 12.98
CA LEU A 248 -4.96 -22.22 12.35
C LEU A 248 -5.08 -23.67 11.89
N ALA A 249 -5.94 -24.45 12.53
CA ALA A 249 -6.10 -25.88 12.27
C ALA A 249 -7.57 -26.26 12.07
N PRO A 250 -7.88 -27.32 11.32
CA PRO A 250 -9.24 -27.84 11.24
C PRO A 250 -9.70 -28.40 12.60
N GLU A 251 -10.97 -28.19 12.93
CA GLU A 251 -11.64 -28.75 14.11
C GLU A 251 -13.04 -29.24 13.69
N GLY A 252 -13.11 -30.47 13.20
CA GLY A 252 -14.33 -31.02 12.61
C GLY A 252 -14.73 -30.28 11.32
N LYS A 253 -15.88 -29.59 11.34
CA LYS A 253 -16.35 -28.72 10.25
C LYS A 253 -15.96 -27.24 10.43
N ALA A 254 -15.29 -26.92 11.53
CA ALA A 254 -14.87 -25.59 11.91
C ALA A 254 -13.33 -25.49 11.87
N TYR A 255 -12.81 -24.34 12.29
CA TYR A 255 -11.40 -24.06 12.43
C TYR A 255 -11.09 -23.62 13.86
N ARG A 256 -9.99 -24.11 14.41
CA ARG A 256 -9.44 -23.68 15.69
C ARG A 256 -8.32 -22.68 15.47
N LEU A 257 -8.49 -21.49 16.04
CA LEU A 257 -7.50 -20.43 16.09
C LEU A 257 -6.84 -20.46 17.46
N THR A 258 -5.51 -20.49 17.51
CA THR A 258 -4.76 -20.36 18.77
C THR A 258 -3.89 -19.11 18.70
N PHE A 259 -3.88 -18.33 19.77
CA PHE A 259 -3.18 -17.04 19.85
C PHE A 259 -1.96 -17.12 20.78
N ALA A 260 -1.04 -16.17 20.63
CA ALA A 260 0.22 -16.12 21.37
C ALA A 260 0.05 -15.97 22.89
N ASP A 261 -1.09 -15.47 23.35
CA ASP A 261 -1.45 -15.36 24.77
C ASP A 261 -2.02 -16.68 25.36
N GLY A 262 -2.03 -17.76 24.57
CA GLY A 262 -2.55 -19.07 24.96
C GLY A 262 -4.06 -19.23 24.81
N THR A 263 -4.79 -18.17 24.44
CA THR A 263 -6.23 -18.26 24.18
C THR A 263 -6.50 -18.94 22.84
N ALA A 264 -7.71 -19.49 22.70
CA ALA A 264 -8.15 -20.13 21.47
C ALA A 264 -9.62 -19.92 21.20
N GLU A 265 -9.98 -19.90 19.92
CA GLU A 265 -11.34 -19.66 19.44
C GLU A 265 -11.68 -20.66 18.33
N THR A 266 -12.91 -21.17 18.35
CA THR A 266 -13.43 -22.03 17.27
C THR A 266 -14.34 -21.18 16.38
N VAL A 267 -14.12 -21.24 15.06
CA VAL A 267 -14.86 -20.45 14.08
C VAL A 267 -15.26 -21.28 12.88
N ASP A 268 -16.38 -20.95 12.25
CA ASP A 268 -16.88 -21.70 11.09
C ASP A 268 -16.16 -21.27 9.80
N ALA A 269 -15.65 -20.04 9.76
CA ALA A 269 -14.80 -19.54 8.68
C ALA A 269 -13.75 -18.54 9.20
N ALA A 270 -12.61 -18.46 8.52
CA ALA A 270 -11.55 -17.50 8.81
C ALA A 270 -11.07 -16.80 7.52
N ILE A 271 -11.00 -15.48 7.54
CA ILE A 271 -10.34 -14.67 6.51
C ILE A 271 -8.98 -14.24 7.06
N VAL A 272 -7.90 -14.67 6.41
CA VAL A 272 -6.53 -14.33 6.83
C VAL A 272 -5.97 -13.22 5.93
N THR A 273 -5.73 -12.04 6.51
CA THR A 273 -5.26 -10.85 5.76
C THR A 273 -3.82 -10.46 6.11
N LEU A 274 -3.06 -11.41 6.64
CA LEU A 274 -1.68 -11.23 7.05
C LEU A 274 -0.74 -11.22 5.83
N PRO A 275 0.30 -10.37 5.81
CA PRO A 275 1.32 -10.44 4.78
C PRO A 275 2.20 -11.70 4.95
N PRO A 276 2.86 -12.19 3.90
CA PRO A 276 3.61 -13.45 3.93
C PRO A 276 4.65 -13.58 5.06
N PRO A 277 5.45 -12.55 5.43
CA PRO A 277 6.36 -12.67 6.58
C PRO A 277 5.67 -12.89 7.93
N ALA A 278 4.42 -12.44 8.08
CA ALA A 278 3.62 -12.73 9.26
C ALA A 278 2.99 -14.14 9.15
N LEU A 279 2.52 -14.54 7.97
CA LEU A 279 2.01 -15.89 7.71
C LEU A 279 3.04 -16.98 7.98
N ARG A 280 4.32 -16.74 7.68
CA ARG A 280 5.43 -17.67 8.00
C ARG A 280 5.57 -17.98 9.49
N GLN A 281 5.01 -17.14 10.36
CA GLN A 281 5.02 -17.33 11.82
C GLN A 281 3.75 -18.02 12.33
N VAL A 282 2.82 -18.35 11.43
CA VAL A 282 1.58 -19.07 11.74
C VAL A 282 1.73 -20.50 11.27
N GLU A 283 1.49 -21.44 12.17
CA GLU A 283 1.34 -22.85 11.84
C GLU A 283 -0.02 -23.06 11.16
N MET A 284 0.02 -23.17 9.83
CA MET A 284 -1.15 -23.44 9.01
C MET A 284 -1.40 -24.95 8.95
N GLY A 285 -2.21 -25.46 9.88
CA GLY A 285 -2.66 -26.86 9.93
C GLY A 285 -3.74 -27.20 8.88
N VAL A 286 -4.04 -26.27 7.98
CA VAL A 286 -4.94 -26.47 6.84
C VAL A 286 -4.12 -26.82 5.59
N PRO A 287 -4.64 -27.67 4.69
CA PRO A 287 -3.94 -28.01 3.46
C PRO A 287 -3.82 -26.77 2.57
N LEU A 288 -2.59 -26.39 2.24
CA LEU A 288 -2.28 -25.32 1.30
C LEU A 288 -1.66 -25.89 0.01
N PRO A 289 -1.98 -25.37 -1.18
CA PRO A 289 -1.31 -25.76 -2.41
C PRO A 289 0.22 -25.60 -2.29
N PRO A 290 1.05 -26.54 -2.81
CA PRO A 290 2.51 -26.44 -2.72
C PRO A 290 3.07 -25.14 -3.30
N THR A 291 2.45 -24.59 -4.35
CA THR A 291 2.81 -23.30 -4.95
C THR A 291 2.61 -22.14 -3.99
N LEU A 292 1.50 -22.13 -3.23
CA LEU A 292 1.21 -21.10 -2.24
C LEU A 292 2.15 -21.19 -1.03
N GLN A 293 2.47 -22.42 -0.59
CA GLN A 293 3.47 -22.63 0.47
C GLN A 293 4.83 -22.08 0.05
N ARG A 294 5.26 -22.39 -1.17
CA ARG A 294 6.51 -21.86 -1.75
C ARG A 294 6.49 -20.33 -1.83
N TYR A 295 5.41 -19.75 -2.36
CA TYR A 295 5.23 -18.29 -2.43
C TYR A 295 5.43 -17.63 -1.07
N PHE A 296 4.82 -18.17 0.01
CA PHE A 296 4.99 -17.59 1.35
C PHE A 296 6.42 -17.62 1.87
N GLN A 297 7.21 -18.64 1.49
CA GLN A 297 8.61 -18.77 1.88
C GLN A 297 9.53 -17.86 1.08
N GLU A 298 9.26 -17.70 -0.21
CA GLU A 298 10.12 -16.96 -1.14
C GLU A 298 9.87 -15.46 -1.12
N ILE A 299 8.61 -15.02 -1.00
CA ILE A 299 8.28 -13.60 -1.09
C ILE A 299 8.78 -12.84 0.15
N GLN A 300 9.50 -11.76 -0.11
CA GLN A 300 9.97 -10.81 0.89
C GLN A 300 9.25 -9.48 0.75
N LEU A 301 9.15 -8.75 1.86
CA LEU A 301 8.77 -7.35 1.80
C LEU A 301 10.01 -6.50 1.55
N GLY A 302 9.82 -5.42 0.81
CA GLY A 302 10.82 -4.37 0.63
C GLY A 302 11.31 -3.78 1.95
N ARG A 303 12.54 -3.26 1.91
CA ARG A 303 13.14 -2.49 2.99
C ARG A 303 13.13 -1.03 2.62
N ASN A 304 12.32 -0.25 3.32
CA ASN A 304 12.19 1.19 3.11
C ASN A 304 12.20 1.92 4.44
N GLU A 305 12.88 3.07 4.48
CA GLU A 305 12.78 4.03 5.55
C GLU A 305 12.15 5.32 5.04
N LYS A 306 11.24 5.90 5.82
CA LYS A 306 10.65 7.20 5.54
C LYS A 306 11.11 8.20 6.58
N GLN A 307 11.86 9.20 6.14
CA GLN A 307 12.38 10.25 7.01
C GLN A 307 11.61 11.55 6.78
N PHE A 308 11.44 12.33 7.84
CA PHE A 308 10.70 13.59 7.82
C PHE A 308 11.57 14.71 8.39
N GLY A 309 11.70 15.79 7.63
CA GLY A 309 12.36 17.02 8.08
C GLY A 309 11.32 18.13 8.30
N ARG A 310 11.47 18.88 9.39
CA ARG A 310 10.70 20.12 9.64
C ARG A 310 11.59 21.33 9.39
N PHE A 311 11.11 22.23 8.53
CA PHE A 311 11.84 23.40 8.08
C PHE A 311 11.06 24.67 8.41
N ARG A 312 11.74 25.80 8.57
CA ARG A 312 11.11 27.12 8.78
C ARG A 312 10.57 27.72 7.47
N GLN A 313 11.14 27.32 6.34
CA GLN A 313 10.82 27.79 5.01
C GLN A 313 10.84 26.61 4.03
N ARG A 314 10.09 26.71 2.93
CA ARG A 314 10.09 25.73 1.85
C ARG A 314 11.24 26.02 0.90
N VAL A 315 12.47 25.74 1.32
CA VAL A 315 13.69 26.02 0.52
C VAL A 315 13.68 25.29 -0.82
N TRP A 316 12.99 24.16 -0.90
CA TRP A 316 12.78 23.44 -2.16
C TRP A 316 11.77 24.11 -3.11
N ARG A 317 11.04 25.14 -2.67
CA ARG A 317 10.18 25.96 -3.56
C ARG A 317 10.86 27.24 -4.05
N GLU A 318 12.15 27.39 -3.80
CA GLU A 318 12.94 28.50 -4.34
C GLU A 318 13.40 28.18 -5.77
N ALA A 319 13.98 29.17 -6.47
CA ALA A 319 14.51 28.98 -7.82
C ALA A 319 15.53 27.83 -7.86
N GLY A 320 15.37 26.90 -8.80
CA GLY A 320 16.20 25.70 -8.87
C GLY A 320 15.70 24.52 -8.01
N GLY A 321 14.58 24.67 -7.29
CA GLY A 321 13.89 23.62 -6.56
C GLY A 321 12.83 22.86 -7.37
N PHE A 322 11.81 22.33 -6.68
CA PHE A 322 10.72 21.50 -7.22
C PHE A 322 9.35 21.82 -6.61
N GLY A 323 8.30 21.56 -7.38
CA GLY A 323 6.92 21.83 -7.00
C GLY A 323 6.33 20.80 -6.03
N ASP A 324 6.58 19.52 -6.25
CA ASP A 324 6.04 18.42 -5.45
C ASP A 324 7.13 17.42 -5.03
N ALA A 325 7.92 16.90 -5.97
CA ALA A 325 8.86 15.82 -5.69
C ALA A 325 10.24 16.01 -6.36
N CYS A 326 11.21 15.19 -5.94
CA CYS A 326 12.51 15.10 -6.59
C CYS A 326 13.11 13.69 -6.48
N TRP A 327 13.94 13.34 -7.46
CA TRP A 327 14.75 12.12 -7.47
C TRP A 327 16.22 12.44 -7.30
N SER A 328 16.96 11.62 -6.55
CA SER A 328 18.37 11.89 -6.29
C SER A 328 19.22 10.64 -6.07
N ASP A 329 20.54 10.82 -6.21
CA ASP A 329 21.60 9.90 -5.79
C ASP A 329 22.39 10.39 -4.55
N ARG A 330 22.02 11.53 -3.95
CA ARG A 330 22.77 12.20 -2.87
C ARG A 330 22.45 11.69 -1.45
N GLY A 331 22.19 10.39 -1.32
CA GLY A 331 21.91 9.73 -0.03
C GLY A 331 20.44 9.36 0.22
N PHE A 332 19.50 9.83 -0.60
CA PHE A 332 18.10 9.41 -0.59
C PHE A 332 17.63 9.18 -2.03
N CYS A 333 16.62 8.33 -2.23
CA CYS A 333 16.16 7.95 -3.57
C CYS A 333 15.17 8.97 -4.15
N THR A 334 14.20 9.39 -3.32
CA THR A 334 13.18 10.38 -3.67
C THR A 334 12.83 11.21 -2.45
N GLY A 335 12.41 12.45 -2.67
CA GLY A 335 11.88 13.34 -1.65
C GLY A 335 10.70 14.15 -2.17
N TRP A 336 9.78 14.54 -1.29
CA TRP A 336 8.60 15.33 -1.66
C TRP A 336 8.19 16.32 -0.58
N ASP A 337 7.47 17.35 -1.01
CA ASP A 337 6.88 18.37 -0.14
C ASP A 337 5.69 17.78 0.62
N ASP A 338 5.93 17.37 1.86
CA ASP A 338 4.90 16.81 2.73
C ASP A 338 4.01 17.88 3.38
N SER A 339 4.20 19.17 3.03
CA SER A 339 3.39 20.29 3.53
C SER A 339 2.26 20.71 2.60
N VAL A 340 2.10 20.03 1.45
CA VAL A 340 0.89 20.12 0.60
C VAL A 340 -0.37 19.58 1.30
N ARG A 341 -0.24 19.05 2.52
CA ARG A 341 -1.31 18.43 3.35
C ARG A 341 -2.42 19.35 3.86
N VAL A 342 -2.51 20.61 3.43
CA VAL A 342 -3.29 21.62 4.17
C VAL A 342 -4.53 22.13 3.42
N GLY A 343 -5.66 21.49 3.73
CA GLY A 343 -7.01 22.06 3.66
C GLY A 343 -7.46 22.78 4.94
N ALA A 344 -6.55 23.14 5.86
CA ALA A 344 -6.89 24.01 6.99
C ALA A 344 -6.77 25.49 6.54
N PRO A 345 -7.80 26.32 6.79
CA PRO A 345 -7.88 27.68 6.27
C PRO A 345 -6.71 28.52 6.78
N LYS A 346 -5.76 28.89 5.91
CA LYS A 346 -4.67 29.85 6.17
C LYS A 346 -4.10 29.78 7.60
N ALA A 347 -4.02 28.59 8.19
CA ALA A 347 -3.40 28.45 9.49
C ALA A 347 -1.93 28.68 9.20
N ARG A 348 -1.40 29.79 9.71
CA ARG A 348 -0.01 30.24 9.64
C ARG A 348 0.89 29.18 10.28
N SER A 349 1.04 28.01 9.66
CA SER A 349 2.09 27.07 9.99
C SER A 349 3.38 27.78 9.66
N ARG A 350 4.13 28.21 10.67
CA ARG A 350 5.47 28.81 10.50
C ARG A 350 6.51 27.80 10.00
N PHE A 351 6.09 26.60 9.60
CA PHE A 351 6.95 25.47 9.30
C PHE A 351 6.38 24.62 8.17
N SER A 352 7.28 24.03 7.40
CA SER A 352 6.98 23.09 6.32
C SER A 352 7.66 21.75 6.58
N THR A 353 7.14 20.71 5.96
CA THR A 353 7.61 19.33 6.10
C THR A 353 8.04 18.81 4.75
N ALA A 354 9.14 18.09 4.72
CA ALA A 354 9.55 17.28 3.58
C ALA A 354 9.72 15.84 4.04
N ALA A 355 9.40 14.91 3.16
CA ALA A 355 9.63 13.49 3.39
C ALA A 355 10.59 12.96 2.33
N ALA A 356 11.36 11.93 2.69
CA ALA A 356 12.23 11.24 1.77
C ALA A 356 12.26 9.74 2.05
N LYS A 357 12.42 8.93 1.00
CA LYS A 357 12.68 7.50 1.13
C LYS A 357 14.19 7.25 1.12
N TRP A 358 14.67 6.65 2.21
CA TRP A 358 16.09 6.36 2.46
C TRP A 358 16.36 4.86 2.50
N ARG A 359 17.64 4.54 2.38
CA ARG A 359 18.20 3.25 2.73
C ARG A 359 19.01 3.39 4.02
N PRO A 360 18.91 2.45 4.98
CA PRO A 360 19.89 2.34 6.07
C PRO A 360 21.27 1.86 5.59
#